data_AF-A0A1V5Y9E9-F1
#
_entry.id   AF-A0A1V5Y9E9-F1
#
_cell.length_a   1.000
_cell.length_b   1.000
_cell.length_c   1.000
_cell.angle_alpha   90.00
_cell.angle_beta   90.00
_cell.angle_gamma   90.00
#
_symmetry.space_group_name_H-M   'P 1'
#
loop_
_entity.id
_entity.type
_entity.pdbx_description
1 polymer ?
#
loop_
_entity_poly.entity_id
_entity_poly.type
_entity_poly.pdbx_seq_one_letter_code
_entity_poly.pdbx_strand_id
1 'polypeptide(L)'
;MTASKIVYAILFWMLLLPVLYYGIKRIRRSTGKRRAALIFAAALFAAAEFLLCLVMYKTTVQTQPLIIIERGVRTAYGALLKNEDPAQALFNEGLTKDKIEPEGLERMGFQSLSNASVGIPRKSSKLEEGQGYVVSIECPEPFGIAFLLDEGNARVTIRSMRVLSKSEYEELVQDLTFFDAGALKNG
;
A
#
# COMPACT_ATOMS: atom_id res chain seq x y z
N MET A 1 6.70 5.17 -0.95
CA MET A 1 6.84 4.28 -2.14
C MET A 1 8.27 4.05 -2.63
N THR A 2 9.19 5.01 -2.51
CA THR A 2 10.62 4.77 -2.77
C THR A 2 11.21 3.76 -1.77
N ALA A 3 10.88 3.91 -0.48
CA ALA A 3 11.43 3.06 0.59
C ALA A 3 11.17 1.55 0.40
N SER A 4 9.94 1.13 0.09
CA SER A 4 9.62 -0.29 -0.10
C SER A 4 10.25 -0.89 -1.37
N LYS A 5 10.27 -0.15 -2.48
CA LYS A 5 11.00 -0.55 -3.69
C LYS A 5 12.51 -0.68 -3.43
N ILE A 6 13.06 0.20 -2.58
CA ILE A 6 14.47 0.17 -2.17
C ILE A 6 14.76 -1.06 -1.32
N VAL A 7 13.89 -1.46 -0.38
CA VAL A 7 14.10 -2.66 0.45
C VAL A 7 14.18 -3.92 -0.41
N TYR A 8 13.26 -4.11 -1.36
CA TYR A 8 13.30 -5.26 -2.26
C TYR A 8 14.49 -5.19 -3.24
N ALA A 9 14.89 -4.00 -3.69
CA ALA A 9 16.12 -3.83 -4.46
C ALA A 9 17.37 -4.19 -3.65
N ILE A 10 17.44 -3.80 -2.38
CA ILE A 10 18.56 -4.15 -1.47
C ILE A 10 18.60 -5.65 -1.23
N LEU A 11 17.46 -6.29 -0.94
CA LEU A 11 17.38 -7.74 -0.76
C LEU A 11 17.81 -8.49 -2.02
N PHE A 12 17.38 -8.01 -3.19
CA PHE A 12 17.81 -8.55 -4.48
C PHE A 12 19.33 -8.42 -4.67
N TRP A 13 19.92 -7.25 -4.39
CA TRP A 13 21.37 -7.05 -4.47
C TRP A 13 22.16 -7.92 -3.48
N MET A 14 21.64 -8.11 -2.25
CA MET A 14 22.28 -8.96 -1.24
C MET A 14 22.30 -10.44 -1.63
N LEU A 15 21.27 -10.92 -2.34
CA LEU A 15 21.20 -12.29 -2.87
C LEU A 15 22.03 -12.47 -4.16
N LEU A 16 22.03 -11.45 -5.03
CA LEU A 16 22.72 -11.49 -6.32
C LEU A 16 24.26 -11.42 -6.18
N LEU A 17 24.76 -10.64 -5.21
CA LEU A 17 26.20 -10.39 -5.01
C LEU A 17 27.01 -11.69 -4.75
N PRO A 18 26.60 -12.60 -3.85
CA PRO A 18 27.26 -13.88 -3.66
C PRO A 18 27.29 -14.74 -4.93
N VAL A 19 26.18 -14.81 -5.67
CA VAL A 19 26.05 -15.62 -6.89
C VAL A 19 26.97 -15.08 -7.98
N LEU A 20 27.00 -13.76 -8.19
CA LEU A 20 27.91 -13.08 -9.11
C LEU A 20 29.37 -13.28 -8.68
N TYR A 21 29.69 -13.10 -7.39
CA TYR A 21 31.05 -13.23 -6.88
C TYR A 21 31.63 -14.64 -7.09
N TYR A 22 30.87 -15.68 -6.72
CA TYR A 22 31.30 -17.07 -6.93
C TYR A 22 31.30 -17.46 -8.41
N GLY A 23 30.34 -16.97 -9.20
CA GLY A 23 30.27 -17.18 -10.65
C GLY A 23 31.50 -16.60 -11.37
N ILE A 24 31.82 -15.32 -11.14
CA ILE A 24 32.95 -14.61 -11.75
C ILE A 24 34.29 -15.27 -11.33
N LYS A 25 34.44 -15.64 -10.05
CA LYS A 25 35.64 -16.33 -9.54
C LYS A 25 35.89 -17.66 -10.25
N ARG A 26 34.83 -18.40 -10.60
CA ARG A 26 34.90 -19.70 -11.27
C ARG A 26 35.09 -19.59 -12.79
N ILE A 27 34.50 -18.58 -13.42
CA ILE A 27 34.66 -18.25 -14.86
C ILE A 27 36.13 -17.94 -15.19
N ARG A 28 36.86 -17.27 -14.28
CA ARG A 28 38.27 -16.89 -14.48
C ARG A 28 39.20 -18.10 -14.68
N ARG A 29 38.85 -19.28 -14.16
CA ARG A 29 39.65 -20.53 -14.26
C ARG A 29 39.15 -21.51 -15.33
N SER A 30 38.16 -21.12 -16.14
CA SER A 30 37.41 -22.01 -17.02
C SER A 30 37.71 -21.80 -18.51
N THR A 31 37.69 -22.87 -19.31
CA THR A 31 37.79 -22.84 -20.79
C THR A 31 36.49 -22.34 -21.46
N GLY A 32 36.57 -21.88 -22.72
CA GLY A 32 35.50 -21.14 -23.42
C GLY A 32 34.10 -21.75 -23.37
N LYS A 33 33.95 -23.07 -23.60
CA LYS A 33 32.64 -23.75 -23.52
C LYS A 33 32.07 -23.80 -22.10
N ARG A 34 32.93 -24.00 -21.08
CA ARG A 34 32.52 -23.96 -19.67
C ARG A 34 32.24 -22.54 -19.17
N ARG A 35 32.86 -21.50 -19.76
CA ARG A 35 32.53 -20.10 -19.47
C ARG A 35 31.11 -19.76 -19.93
N ALA A 36 30.74 -20.16 -21.15
CA ALA A 36 29.38 -19.93 -21.67
C ALA A 36 28.32 -20.60 -20.79
N ALA A 37 28.56 -21.84 -20.36
CA ALA A 37 27.65 -22.57 -19.45
C ALA A 37 27.53 -21.88 -18.07
N LEU A 38 28.61 -21.35 -17.51
CA LEU A 38 28.59 -20.63 -16.24
C LEU A 38 27.86 -19.28 -16.33
N ILE A 39 28.04 -18.54 -17.42
CA ILE A 39 27.32 -17.27 -17.66
C ILE A 39 25.82 -17.54 -17.82
N PHE A 40 25.45 -18.58 -18.57
CA PHE A 40 24.06 -18.98 -18.75
C PHE A 40 23.41 -19.40 -17.42
N ALA A 41 24.10 -20.17 -16.59
CA ALA A 41 23.62 -20.54 -15.27
C ALA A 41 23.43 -19.30 -14.36
N ALA A 42 24.40 -18.38 -14.34
CA ALA A 42 24.28 -17.14 -13.57
C ALA A 42 23.10 -16.27 -14.03
N ALA A 43 22.87 -16.19 -15.35
CA ALA A 43 21.72 -15.47 -15.91
C ALA A 43 20.39 -16.12 -15.51
N LEU A 44 20.31 -17.46 -15.52
CA LEU A 44 19.13 -18.18 -15.05
C LEU A 44 18.84 -17.97 -13.56
N PHE A 45 19.87 -17.97 -12.72
CA PHE A 45 19.71 -17.69 -11.29
C PHE A 45 19.22 -16.26 -11.06
N ALA A 46 19.83 -15.27 -11.72
CA ALA A 46 19.39 -13.88 -11.62
C ALA A 46 17.93 -13.70 -12.09
N ALA A 47 17.55 -14.36 -13.19
CA ALA A 47 16.18 -14.33 -13.69
C ALA A 47 15.20 -14.97 -12.71
N ALA A 48 15.53 -16.12 -12.11
CA ALA A 48 14.70 -16.80 -11.13
C ALA A 48 14.53 -15.97 -9.84
N GLU A 49 15.60 -15.37 -9.33
CA GLU A 49 15.56 -14.49 -8.15
C GLU A 49 14.72 -13.24 -8.40
N PHE A 50 14.85 -12.64 -9.59
CA PHE A 50 14.03 -11.50 -9.98
C PHE A 50 12.54 -11.86 -10.04
N LEU A 51 12.22 -13.03 -10.60
CA LEU A 51 10.84 -13.54 -10.68
C LEU A 51 10.26 -13.78 -9.28
N LEU A 52 11.06 -14.35 -8.37
CA LEU A 52 10.66 -14.62 -6.99
C LEU A 52 10.42 -13.31 -6.22
N CYS A 53 11.27 -12.29 -6.41
CA CYS A 53 11.05 -10.96 -5.85
C CYS A 53 9.78 -10.29 -6.41
N LEU A 54 9.49 -10.44 -7.70
CA LEU A 54 8.26 -9.95 -8.32
C LEU A 54 7.02 -10.62 -7.74
N VAL A 55 7.06 -11.95 -7.56
CA VAL A 55 5.97 -12.72 -6.96
C VAL A 55 5.77 -12.31 -5.51
N MET A 56 6.84 -12.21 -4.72
CA MET A 56 6.76 -11.75 -3.33
C MET A 56 6.27 -10.31 -3.24
N TYR A 57 6.72 -9.40 -4.10
CA TYR A 57 6.22 -8.03 -4.15
C TYR A 57 4.72 -8.01 -4.46
N LYS A 58 4.30 -8.73 -5.50
CA LYS A 58 2.90 -8.76 -5.94
C LYS A 58 2.00 -9.37 -4.86
N THR A 59 2.41 -10.47 -4.25
CA THR A 59 1.65 -11.10 -3.15
C THR A 59 1.64 -10.20 -1.92
N THR A 60 2.80 -9.83 -1.37
CA THR A 60 2.89 -9.09 -0.11
C THR A 60 2.25 -7.70 -0.18
N VAL A 61 2.42 -6.95 -1.28
CA VAL A 61 1.86 -5.60 -1.40
C VAL A 61 0.36 -5.62 -1.69
N GLN A 62 -0.14 -6.63 -2.43
CA GLN A 62 -1.56 -6.72 -2.76
C GLN A 62 -2.38 -7.41 -1.68
N THR A 63 -1.74 -8.14 -0.75
CA THR A 63 -2.44 -8.82 0.36
C THR A 63 -2.29 -8.11 1.70
N GLN A 64 -1.47 -7.07 1.82
CA GLN A 64 -1.35 -6.33 3.08
C GLN A 64 -2.44 -5.25 3.20
N PRO A 65 -3.39 -5.41 4.15
CA PRO A 65 -4.52 -4.48 4.28
C PRO A 65 -4.06 -3.05 4.58
N LEU A 66 -3.03 -2.89 5.42
CA LEU A 66 -2.51 -1.58 5.81
C LEU A 66 -1.97 -0.77 4.61
N ILE A 67 -1.32 -1.43 3.64
CA ILE A 67 -0.82 -0.79 2.42
C ILE A 67 -1.98 -0.39 1.49
N ILE A 68 -3.01 -1.24 1.38
CA ILE A 68 -4.19 -0.94 0.58
C ILE A 68 -4.94 0.26 1.14
N ILE A 69 -5.02 0.39 2.46
CA ILE A 69 -5.62 1.55 3.13
C ILE A 69 -4.79 2.81 2.93
N GLU A 70 -3.47 2.75 3.12
CA GLU A 70 -2.59 3.89 2.85
C GLU A 70 -2.79 4.43 1.42
N ARG A 71 -2.85 3.53 0.44
CA ARG A 71 -3.12 3.90 -0.96
C ARG A 71 -4.53 4.45 -1.15
N GLY A 72 -5.54 3.79 -0.56
CA GLY A 72 -6.93 4.22 -0.65
C GLY A 72 -7.14 5.62 -0.10
N VAL A 73 -6.62 5.86 1.09
CA VAL A 73 -6.63 7.17 1.74
C VAL A 73 -5.95 8.22 0.88
N ARG A 74 -4.74 7.94 0.41
CA ARG A 74 -3.98 8.90 -0.40
C ARG A 74 -4.69 9.25 -1.71
N THR A 75 -5.32 8.27 -2.35
CA THR A 75 -6.01 8.46 -3.63
C THR A 75 -7.35 9.10 -3.47
N ALA A 76 -8.15 8.69 -2.47
CA ALA A 76 -9.39 9.36 -2.14
C ALA A 76 -9.12 10.82 -1.78
N TYR A 77 -8.15 11.08 -0.91
CA TYR A 77 -7.79 12.44 -0.52
C TYR A 77 -7.21 13.27 -1.66
N GLY A 78 -6.34 12.68 -2.49
CA GLY A 78 -5.81 13.34 -3.68
C GLY A 78 -6.88 13.71 -4.70
N ALA A 79 -7.93 12.89 -4.85
CA ALA A 79 -9.09 13.19 -5.68
C ALA A 79 -9.94 14.31 -5.07
N LEU A 80 -10.18 14.26 -3.75
CA LEU A 80 -10.89 15.31 -3.01
C LEU A 80 -10.23 16.68 -3.18
N LEU A 81 -8.89 16.76 -3.10
CA LEU A 81 -8.14 18.01 -3.32
C LEU A 81 -8.27 18.56 -4.75
N LYS A 82 -8.50 17.70 -5.73
CA LYS A 82 -8.65 18.07 -7.15
C LYS A 82 -10.10 18.32 -7.56
N ASN A 83 -11.05 18.25 -6.63
CA ASN A 83 -12.49 18.23 -6.90
C ASN A 83 -12.91 17.10 -7.88
N GLU A 84 -12.22 15.96 -7.80
CA GLU A 84 -12.56 14.74 -8.53
C GLU A 84 -13.34 13.78 -7.62
N ASP A 85 -14.14 12.88 -8.21
CA ASP A 85 -14.86 11.85 -7.46
C ASP A 85 -13.87 10.81 -6.87
N PRO A 86 -13.77 10.72 -5.53
CA PRO A 86 -12.84 9.79 -4.87
C PRO A 86 -13.21 8.33 -5.11
N ALA A 87 -14.48 7.99 -5.31
CA ALA A 87 -14.89 6.63 -5.64
C ALA A 87 -14.34 6.21 -7.01
N GLN A 88 -14.45 7.11 -7.99
CA GLN A 88 -13.91 6.88 -9.32
C GLN A 88 -12.39 6.80 -9.30
N ALA A 89 -11.70 7.60 -8.50
CA ALA A 89 -10.24 7.56 -8.35
C ALA A 89 -9.76 6.24 -7.75
N LEU A 90 -10.43 5.74 -6.70
CA LEU A 90 -10.14 4.44 -6.09
C LEU A 90 -10.35 3.27 -7.06
N PHE A 91 -11.41 3.33 -7.86
CA PHE A 91 -11.68 2.35 -8.91
C PHE A 91 -10.63 2.37 -10.02
N ASN A 92 -10.24 3.57 -10.48
CA ASN A 92 -9.22 3.73 -11.52
C ASN A 92 -7.83 3.25 -11.06
N GLU A 93 -7.51 3.37 -9.76
CA GLU A 93 -6.29 2.78 -9.19
C GLU A 93 -6.41 1.26 -8.93
N GLY A 94 -7.61 0.71 -9.16
CA GLY A 94 -7.95 -0.69 -8.98
C GLY A 94 -8.03 -1.12 -7.53
N LEU A 95 -8.20 -0.20 -6.57
CA LEU A 95 -8.27 -0.52 -5.14
C LEU A 95 -9.63 -1.10 -4.73
N THR A 96 -10.67 -0.86 -5.52
CA THR A 96 -12.00 -1.43 -5.35
C THR A 96 -12.30 -2.39 -6.52
N LYS A 97 -13.12 -3.42 -6.27
CA LYS A 97 -13.59 -4.34 -7.33
C LYS A 97 -14.71 -3.71 -8.15
N ASP A 98 -15.61 -3.01 -7.44
CA ASP A 98 -16.77 -2.32 -8.00
C ASP A 98 -16.68 -0.82 -7.71
N LYS A 99 -17.51 -0.02 -8.38
CA LYS A 99 -17.70 1.38 -7.98
C LYS A 99 -18.38 1.36 -6.62
N ILE A 100 -17.70 1.89 -5.61
CA ILE A 100 -18.25 2.07 -4.27
C ILE A 100 -18.90 3.45 -4.19
N GLU A 101 -20.10 3.56 -3.64
CA GLU A 101 -20.67 4.86 -3.30
C GLU A 101 -20.20 5.23 -1.88
N PRO A 102 -19.44 6.32 -1.70
CA PRO A 102 -18.89 6.67 -0.41
C PRO A 102 -19.97 7.32 0.45
N GLU A 103 -20.37 6.64 1.52
CA GLU A 103 -21.44 7.10 2.40
C GLU A 103 -20.98 8.27 3.28
N GLY A 104 -21.75 9.35 3.26
CA GLY A 104 -21.52 10.53 4.10
C GLY A 104 -20.45 11.50 3.60
N LEU A 105 -19.83 11.23 2.44
CA LEU A 105 -18.79 12.10 1.88
C LEU A 105 -19.31 13.46 1.44
N GLU A 106 -20.56 13.53 0.97
CA GLU A 106 -21.25 14.76 0.58
C GLU A 106 -21.38 15.79 1.72
N ARG A 107 -21.28 15.32 2.98
CA ARG A 107 -21.38 16.17 4.17
C ARG A 107 -20.09 16.93 4.48
N MET A 108 -19.00 16.66 3.76
CA MET A 108 -17.70 17.26 4.03
C MET A 108 -17.43 18.45 3.09
N GLY A 109 -17.31 19.64 3.68
CA GLY A 109 -16.88 20.84 2.95
C GLY A 109 -15.42 20.70 2.51
N PHE A 110 -15.19 20.50 1.21
CA PHE A 110 -13.88 20.26 0.59
C PHE A 110 -12.80 21.33 0.89
N GLN A 111 -13.21 22.56 1.26
CA GLN A 111 -12.30 23.68 1.49
C GLN A 111 -11.42 23.51 2.75
N SER A 112 -11.85 22.71 3.74
CA SER A 112 -11.13 22.52 5.00
C SER A 112 -10.07 21.42 4.96
N LEU A 113 -10.02 20.63 3.87
CA LEU A 113 -9.13 19.48 3.75
C LEU A 113 -7.71 19.87 3.30
N SER A 114 -7.46 21.07 2.79
CA SER A 114 -6.11 21.44 2.29
C SER A 114 -4.97 21.39 3.33
N ASN A 115 -5.30 21.40 4.62
CA ASN A 115 -4.35 21.32 5.74
C ASN A 115 -4.58 20.12 6.67
N ALA A 116 -5.40 19.14 6.27
CA ALA A 116 -5.66 18.00 7.14
C ALA A 116 -4.44 17.07 7.26
N SER A 117 -4.11 16.66 8.47
CA SER A 117 -3.24 15.51 8.72
C SER A 117 -4.07 14.24 8.67
N VAL A 118 -3.47 13.17 8.16
CA VAL A 118 -4.15 11.89 8.05
C VAL A 118 -3.44 10.85 8.91
N GLY A 119 -4.13 10.33 9.91
CA GLY A 119 -3.67 9.26 10.78
C GLY A 119 -4.12 7.91 10.26
N ILE A 120 -3.17 7.04 9.91
CA ILE A 120 -3.49 5.66 9.49
C ILE A 120 -3.46 4.75 10.71
N PRO A 121 -4.54 4.01 11.02
CA PRO A 121 -4.60 3.15 12.19
C PRO A 121 -3.64 1.97 12.07
N ARG A 122 -2.98 1.59 13.17
CA ARG A 122 -2.07 0.44 13.20
C ARG A 122 -2.78 -0.91 13.17
N LYS A 123 -4.07 -0.93 13.53
CA LYS A 123 -4.89 -2.14 13.68
C LYS A 123 -6.28 -1.91 13.11
N SER A 124 -6.95 -2.99 12.74
CA SER A 124 -8.38 -2.95 12.44
C SER A 124 -9.18 -2.76 13.72
N SER A 125 -10.32 -2.09 13.60
CA SER A 125 -11.35 -1.97 14.62
C SER A 125 -12.57 -2.78 14.22
N LYS A 126 -13.34 -3.20 15.23
CA LYS A 126 -14.62 -3.86 15.01
C LYS A 126 -15.67 -2.79 14.79
N LEU A 127 -16.22 -2.74 13.58
CA LEU A 127 -17.34 -1.89 13.19
C LEU A 127 -18.62 -2.76 13.17
N GLU A 128 -19.79 -2.12 13.15
CA GLU A 128 -21.08 -2.83 13.05
C GLU A 128 -21.16 -3.73 11.80
N GLU A 129 -20.56 -3.26 10.70
CA GLU A 129 -20.56 -3.92 9.39
C GLU A 129 -19.45 -4.97 9.22
N GLY A 130 -18.54 -5.10 10.20
CA GLY A 130 -17.42 -6.04 10.17
C GLY A 130 -16.10 -5.44 10.67
N GLN A 131 -14.98 -6.11 10.39
CA GLN A 131 -13.66 -5.51 10.67
C GLN A 131 -13.32 -4.47 9.60
N GLY A 132 -12.92 -3.28 10.03
CA GLY A 132 -12.45 -2.23 9.15
C GLY A 132 -11.40 -1.37 9.82
N TYR A 133 -10.80 -0.48 9.04
CA TYR A 133 -9.73 0.40 9.51
C TYR A 133 -10.25 1.82 9.54
N VAL A 134 -10.20 2.43 10.73
CA VAL A 134 -10.66 3.80 10.96
C VAL A 134 -9.49 4.75 10.75
N VAL A 135 -9.54 5.52 9.67
CA VAL A 135 -8.55 6.53 9.33
C VAL A 135 -8.98 7.84 9.98
N SER A 136 -8.08 8.41 10.76
CA SER A 136 -8.28 9.73 11.38
C SER A 136 -7.91 10.82 10.40
N ILE A 137 -8.73 11.85 10.29
CA ILE A 137 -8.44 13.06 9.55
C ILE A 137 -8.49 14.21 10.55
N GLU A 138 -7.32 14.78 10.87
CA GLU A 138 -7.23 15.93 11.76
C GLU A 138 -7.28 17.21 10.92
N CYS A 139 -8.45 17.81 10.90
CA CYS A 139 -8.71 19.19 10.53
C CYS A 139 -9.25 19.92 11.78
N PRO A 140 -9.64 21.22 11.73
CA PRO A 140 -10.08 21.95 12.91
C PRO A 140 -11.15 21.23 13.76
N GLU A 141 -11.97 20.40 13.11
CA GLU A 141 -12.75 19.36 13.79
C GLU A 141 -12.30 17.98 13.27
N PRO A 142 -11.74 17.11 14.14
CA PRO A 142 -11.29 15.79 13.71
C PRO A 142 -12.46 14.86 13.44
N PHE A 143 -12.36 14.04 12.40
CA PHE A 143 -13.34 13.03 12.08
C PHE A 143 -12.67 11.76 11.53
N GLY A 144 -13.44 10.68 11.46
CA GLY A 144 -12.95 9.37 11.00
C GLY A 144 -13.59 8.93 9.70
N ILE A 145 -12.82 8.27 8.86
CA ILE A 145 -13.33 7.49 7.73
C ILE A 145 -13.03 6.02 7.98
N ALA A 146 -14.08 5.20 8.01
CA ALA A 146 -13.97 3.75 8.09
C ALA A 146 -13.81 3.16 6.69
N PHE A 147 -12.75 2.35 6.53
CA PHE A 147 -12.51 1.54 5.35
C PHE A 147 -12.75 0.07 5.68
N LEU A 148 -13.78 -0.51 5.08
CA LEU A 148 -14.03 -1.96 5.16
C LEU A 148 -13.31 -2.64 4.00
N LEU A 149 -12.59 -3.70 4.32
CA LEU A 149 -11.80 -4.45 3.34
C LEU A 149 -12.46 -5.79 3.01
N ASP A 150 -12.32 -6.20 1.76
CA ASP A 150 -12.57 -7.56 1.30
C ASP A 150 -11.21 -8.27 1.17
N GLU A 151 -10.92 -9.14 2.12
CA GLU A 151 -9.66 -9.90 2.21
C GLU A 151 -9.80 -11.24 1.47
N GLY A 152 -9.48 -11.22 0.17
CA GLY A 152 -9.39 -12.45 -0.61
C GLY A 152 -8.00 -13.10 -0.51
N ASN A 153 -7.93 -14.41 -0.68
CA ASN A 153 -6.68 -15.20 -0.66
C ASN A 153 -5.58 -14.68 -1.61
N ALA A 154 -5.94 -13.96 -2.67
CA ALA A 154 -5.00 -13.42 -3.65
C ALA A 154 -4.84 -11.89 -3.61
N ARG A 155 -5.76 -11.18 -2.97
CA ARG A 155 -5.82 -9.70 -3.01
C ARG A 155 -6.75 -9.16 -1.94
N VAL A 156 -6.31 -8.07 -1.31
CA VAL A 156 -7.15 -7.22 -0.46
C VAL A 156 -7.65 -6.02 -1.26
N THR A 157 -8.95 -5.76 -1.20
CA THR A 157 -9.60 -4.63 -1.87
C THR A 157 -10.49 -3.86 -0.90
N ILE A 158 -10.71 -2.58 -1.17
CA ILE A 158 -11.65 -1.76 -0.38
C ILE A 158 -13.07 -2.12 -0.83
N ARG A 159 -13.90 -2.55 0.13
CA ARG A 159 -15.30 -2.95 -0.08
C ARG A 159 -16.24 -1.76 0.05
N SER A 160 -16.03 -0.93 1.07
CA SER A 160 -16.82 0.27 1.30
C SER A 160 -16.02 1.30 2.08
N MET A 161 -16.44 2.55 1.95
CA MET A 161 -15.88 3.71 2.64
C MET A 161 -17.03 4.51 3.25
N ARG A 162 -16.96 4.78 4.56
CA ARG A 162 -18.02 5.47 5.30
C ARG A 162 -17.43 6.53 6.22
N VAL A 163 -18.00 7.72 6.21
CA VAL A 163 -17.68 8.76 7.20
C VAL A 163 -18.33 8.38 8.53
N LEU A 164 -17.54 8.33 9.60
CA LEU A 164 -18.05 8.05 10.93
C LEU A 164 -18.73 9.28 11.52
N SER A 165 -19.78 9.07 12.30
CA SER A 165 -20.33 10.11 13.16
C SER A 165 -19.33 10.49 14.26
N LYS A 166 -19.47 11.69 14.83
CA LYS A 166 -18.56 12.18 15.88
C LYS A 166 -18.48 11.24 17.08
N SER A 167 -19.61 10.70 17.53
CA SER A 167 -19.68 9.75 18.63
C SER A 167 -18.97 8.43 18.34
N GLU A 168 -19.16 7.86 17.14
CA GLU A 168 -18.49 6.61 16.74
C GLU A 168 -16.98 6.82 16.59
N TYR A 169 -16.56 7.96 16.05
CA TYR A 169 -15.15 8.29 15.92
C TYR A 169 -14.47 8.43 17.29
N GLU A 170 -15.06 9.18 18.22
CA GLU A 170 -14.50 9.38 19.56
C GLU A 170 -14.37 8.08 20.36
N GLU A 171 -15.30 7.15 20.20
CA GLU A 171 -15.25 5.83 20.83
C GLU A 171 -14.14 4.96 20.24
N LEU A 172 -14.04 4.89 18.90
CA LEU A 172 -13.10 4.01 18.21
C LEU A 172 -11.65 4.53 18.25
N VAL A 173 -11.45 5.83 18.35
CA VAL A 173 -10.11 6.45 18.37
C VAL A 173 -9.39 6.23 19.69
N GLN A 174 -10.11 6.11 20.82
CA GLN A 174 -9.50 5.90 22.13
C GLN A 174 -8.69 4.61 22.21
N ASP A 175 -9.11 3.58 21.48
CA ASP A 175 -8.45 2.27 21.44
C ASP A 175 -7.43 2.14 20.29
N LEU A 176 -7.30 3.15 19.43
CA LEU A 176 -6.47 3.10 18.24
C LEU A 176 -5.19 3.92 18.38
N THR A 177 -4.06 3.27 18.09
CA THR A 177 -2.81 3.96 17.81
C THR A 177 -2.69 4.22 16.31
N PHE A 178 -2.25 5.42 15.94
CA PHE A 178 -2.09 5.82 14.55
C PHE A 178 -0.61 5.91 14.16
N PHE A 179 -0.32 5.78 12.87
CA PHE A 179 0.92 6.27 12.28
C PHE A 179 0.71 7.73 11.87
N ASP A 180 1.65 8.59 12.22
CA ASP A 180 1.77 9.91 11.60
C ASP A 180 2.11 9.70 10.12
N ALA A 181 1.13 9.85 9.23
CA ALA A 181 1.41 9.84 7.79
C ALA A 181 2.02 11.17 7.30
N GLY A 182 2.19 12.13 8.22
CA GLY A 182 2.63 13.50 7.91
C GLY A 182 1.52 14.34 7.27
N ALA A 183 1.75 15.65 7.18
CA ALA A 183 0.89 16.52 6.37
C ALA A 183 1.03 16.10 4.90
N LEU A 184 -0.08 15.79 4.24
CA LEU A 184 -0.15 15.55 2.80
C LEU A 184 0.12 16.87 2.07
N LYS A 185 1.38 17.31 2.05
CA LYS A 185 1.80 18.49 1.28
C LYS A 185 1.70 18.15 -0.20
N ASN A 186 0.98 19.02 -0.93
CA ASN A 186 0.86 19.06 -2.38
C ASN A 186 2.19 18.66 -3.06
N GLY A 187 2.22 17.48 -3.65
CA GLY A 187 3.29 16.99 -4.52
C GLY A 187 2.73 16.76 -5.90
#